data_AF-A0A536T2K1-F1
#
_entry.id   AF-A0A536T2K1-F1
#
_cell.length_a   1.000
_cell.length_b   1.000
_cell.length_c   1.000
_cell.angle_alpha   90.00
_cell.angle_beta   90.00
_cell.angle_gamma   90.00
#
_symmetry.space_group_name_H-M   'P 1'
#
loop_
_entity.id
_entity.type
_entity.pdbx_description
1 polymer ?
#
loop_
_entity_poly.entity_id
_entity_poly.type
_entity_poly.pdbx_seq_one_letter_code
_entity_poly.pdbx_strand_id
1 'polypeptide(L)'
;MKSRSFRRTRLAAGVGAALLSLSAGHALGAAFALQEQNASGLGHAYAGGAAAAEDVSTIFYNPAGLVRLQTMQAVVAGNVICPSAKFHDNGSQAAAFQPLGGTGGDAGSCAVVPNLYLGIPFTDKWSFGIGVNVPFGLKTEYDSDWLGRFQAVKS
;
A
#
# COMPACT_ATOMS: atom_id res chain seq x y z
N MET A 1 51.60 -1.75 30.60
CA MET A 1 50.23 -2.28 30.36
C MET A 1 49.85 -1.99 28.90
N LYS A 2 49.85 -3.00 28.01
CA LYS A 2 49.45 -2.81 26.58
C LYS A 2 47.93 -2.86 26.47
N SER A 3 47.33 -1.77 26.00
CA SER A 3 45.89 -1.52 25.92
C SER A 3 45.17 -2.54 25.03
N ARG A 4 44.11 -3.17 25.55
CA ARG A 4 43.23 -4.14 24.86
C ARG A 4 42.23 -3.47 23.88
N SER A 5 42.59 -2.37 23.20
CA SER A 5 41.61 -1.61 22.38
C SER A 5 41.13 -2.36 21.14
N PHE A 6 41.96 -3.24 20.57
CA PHE A 6 41.68 -3.95 19.31
C PHE A 6 40.50 -4.93 19.35
N ARG A 7 40.16 -5.50 20.52
CA ARG A 7 39.00 -6.41 20.65
C ARG A 7 37.66 -5.67 20.75
N ARG A 8 37.63 -4.47 21.33
CA ARG A 8 36.39 -3.71 21.54
C ARG A 8 35.86 -3.10 20.25
N THR A 9 36.75 -2.56 19.42
CA THR A 9 36.38 -1.97 18.12
C THR A 9 35.82 -3.01 17.15
N ARG A 10 36.38 -4.23 17.14
CA ARG A 10 35.87 -5.35 16.33
C ARG A 10 34.50 -5.85 16.80
N LEU A 11 34.27 -5.86 18.12
CA LEU A 11 32.97 -6.24 18.68
C LEU A 11 31.90 -5.19 18.34
N ALA A 12 32.22 -3.90 18.49
CA ALA A 12 31.32 -2.80 18.14
C ALA A 12 31.00 -2.78 16.64
N ALA A 13 32.01 -3.01 15.79
CA ALA A 13 31.80 -3.15 14.35
C ALA A 13 30.95 -4.38 14.00
N GLY A 14 31.17 -5.51 14.67
CA GLY A 14 30.37 -6.73 14.49
C GLY A 14 28.90 -6.55 14.90
N VAL A 15 28.66 -5.90 16.05
CA VAL A 15 27.30 -5.58 16.51
C VAL A 15 26.62 -4.55 15.59
N GLY A 16 27.33 -3.51 15.16
CA GLY A 16 26.82 -2.53 14.21
C GLY A 16 26.45 -3.16 12.86
N ALA A 17 27.31 -4.05 12.34
CA ALA A 17 27.04 -4.79 11.11
C ALA A 17 25.84 -5.74 11.25
N ALA A 18 25.69 -6.42 12.40
CA ALA A 18 24.56 -7.28 12.68
C ALA A 18 23.24 -6.49 12.79
N LEU A 19 23.24 -5.33 13.45
CA LEU A 19 22.07 -4.46 13.53
C LEU A 19 21.69 -3.91 12.15
N LEU A 20 22.67 -3.57 11.32
CA LEU A 20 22.43 -3.14 9.94
C LEU A 20 21.84 -4.26 9.08
N SER A 21 22.34 -5.49 9.20
CA SER A 21 21.79 -6.63 8.46
C SER A 21 20.41 -7.05 8.96
N LEU A 22 20.12 -6.94 10.27
CA LEU A 22 18.78 -7.13 10.84
C LEU A 22 17.82 -5.99 10.49
N SER A 23 18.34 -4.80 10.18
CA SER A 23 17.53 -3.66 9.71
C SER A 23 17.19 -3.71 8.22
N ALA A 24 17.73 -4.69 7.47
CA ALA A 24 17.34 -4.91 6.10
C ALA A 24 15.89 -5.42 6.07
N GLY A 25 14.94 -4.50 5.91
CA GLY A 25 13.52 -4.80 5.83
C GLY A 25 13.17 -5.66 4.62
N HIS A 26 12.12 -6.46 4.73
CA HIS A 26 11.53 -7.14 3.58
C HIS A 26 10.84 -6.11 2.68
N ALA A 27 11.13 -6.16 1.37
CA ALA A 27 10.33 -5.44 0.38
C ALA A 27 9.01 -6.19 0.19
N LEU A 28 7.94 -5.71 0.83
CA LEU A 28 6.60 -6.24 0.65
C LEU A 28 5.90 -5.42 -0.44
N GLY A 29 5.47 -6.08 -1.51
CA GLY A 29 4.65 -5.48 -2.56
C GLY A 29 3.17 -5.51 -2.18
N ALA A 30 2.45 -4.41 -2.43
CA ALA A 30 1.01 -4.33 -2.18
C ALA A 30 0.17 -5.07 -3.25
N ALA A 31 0.74 -5.35 -4.43
CA ALA A 31 0.03 -5.90 -5.59
C ALA A 31 -1.25 -5.10 -5.90
N PHE A 32 -2.43 -5.66 -5.63
CA PHE A 32 -3.74 -5.03 -5.83
C PHE A 32 -4.39 -4.56 -4.52
N ALA A 33 -3.67 -4.57 -3.40
CA ALA A 33 -4.13 -3.99 -2.14
C ALA A 33 -4.14 -2.47 -2.22
N LEU A 34 -5.21 -1.85 -1.74
CA LEU A 34 -5.41 -0.40 -1.73
C LEU A 34 -5.28 0.13 -0.31
N GLN A 35 -4.47 1.16 -0.14
CA GLN A 35 -4.28 1.81 1.16
C GLN A 35 -5.25 2.98 1.35
N GLU A 36 -6.01 3.34 0.33
CA GLU A 36 -6.91 4.49 0.22
C GLU A 36 -8.20 4.38 1.06
N GLN A 37 -8.03 4.14 2.36
CA GLN A 37 -9.10 3.77 3.28
C GLN A 37 -9.65 4.95 4.07
N ASN A 38 -8.97 6.10 4.08
CA ASN A 38 -9.43 7.36 4.63
C ASN A 38 -8.64 8.55 4.03
N ALA A 39 -9.13 9.77 4.23
CA ALA A 39 -8.44 10.98 3.74
C ALA A 39 -7.37 11.47 4.72
N SER A 40 -7.59 11.30 6.03
CA SER A 40 -6.68 11.71 7.11
C SER A 40 -5.35 10.97 7.07
N GLY A 41 -5.37 9.65 6.84
CA GLY A 41 -4.18 8.83 6.70
C GLY A 41 -3.39 9.14 5.42
N LEU A 42 -4.07 9.47 4.31
CA LEU A 42 -3.41 9.84 3.06
C LEU A 42 -2.44 11.00 3.25
N GLY A 43 -2.80 12.00 4.07
CA GLY A 43 -1.95 13.17 4.36
C GLY A 43 -0.63 12.85 5.07
N HIS A 44 -0.55 11.69 5.72
CA HIS A 44 0.66 11.21 6.40
C HIS A 44 1.18 9.87 5.82
N ALA A 45 0.82 9.56 4.57
CA ALA A 45 1.18 8.32 3.89
C ALA A 45 0.86 7.05 4.73
N TYR A 46 -0.22 7.13 5.51
CA TYR A 46 -0.69 6.08 6.42
C TYR A 46 0.31 5.65 7.50
N ALA A 47 1.31 6.50 7.77
CA ALA A 47 2.25 6.29 8.87
C ALA A 47 1.49 6.25 10.20
N GLY A 48 1.70 5.20 10.98
CA GLY A 48 1.03 5.03 12.27
C GLY A 48 -0.45 4.65 12.18
N GLY A 49 -0.98 4.26 11.02
CA GLY A 49 -2.41 3.98 10.82
C GLY A 49 -3.04 2.99 11.81
N ALA A 50 -2.26 2.04 12.35
CA ALA A 50 -2.73 1.09 13.36
C ALA A 50 -2.85 1.67 14.79
N ALA A 51 -2.20 2.80 15.08
CA ALA A 51 -2.21 3.46 16.38
C ALA A 51 -2.97 4.80 16.36
N ALA A 52 -3.06 5.40 15.17
CA ALA A 52 -3.82 6.58 14.85
C ALA A 52 -5.33 6.34 15.07
N ALA A 53 -5.98 7.31 15.71
CA ALA A 53 -7.41 7.28 16.02
C ALA A 53 -7.98 8.71 15.94
N GLU A 54 -7.63 9.44 14.87
CA GLU A 54 -8.11 10.81 14.67
C GLU A 54 -9.60 10.85 14.36
N ASP A 55 -10.11 9.84 13.65
CA ASP A 55 -11.51 9.71 13.28
C ASP A 55 -11.97 8.25 13.20
N VAL A 56 -13.27 8.05 12.97
CA VAL A 56 -13.91 6.73 12.92
C VAL A 56 -13.36 5.76 11.86
N SER A 57 -12.64 6.24 10.84
CA SER A 57 -12.00 5.35 9.86
C SER A 57 -10.89 4.49 10.47
N THR A 58 -10.44 4.77 11.70
CA THR A 58 -9.55 3.90 12.49
C THR A 58 -10.06 2.45 12.55
N ILE A 59 -11.38 2.20 12.43
CA ILE A 59 -11.97 0.85 12.39
C ILE A 59 -11.28 -0.06 11.38
N PHE A 60 -10.89 0.46 10.21
CA PHE A 60 -10.27 -0.35 9.17
C PHE A 60 -8.92 -0.93 9.62
N TYR A 61 -8.09 -0.10 10.24
CA TYR A 61 -6.73 -0.47 10.65
C TYR A 61 -6.69 -1.10 12.05
N ASN A 62 -7.48 -0.56 12.98
CA ASN A 62 -7.55 -0.99 14.36
C ASN A 62 -8.89 -0.60 15.01
N PRO A 63 -9.87 -1.53 15.08
CA PRO A 63 -11.14 -1.31 15.77
C PRO A 63 -11.01 -0.87 17.24
N ALA A 64 -9.91 -1.20 17.93
CA ALA A 64 -9.70 -0.75 19.30
C ALA A 64 -9.56 0.78 19.41
N GLY A 65 -9.22 1.49 18.31
CA GLY A 65 -9.20 2.94 18.27
C GLY A 65 -10.56 3.59 18.53
N LEU A 66 -11.67 2.86 18.29
CA LEU A 66 -13.03 3.35 18.47
C LEU A 66 -13.35 3.83 19.90
N VAL A 67 -12.73 3.25 20.92
CA VAL A 67 -12.99 3.66 22.31
C VAL A 67 -12.37 5.03 22.63
N ARG A 68 -11.52 5.56 21.74
CA ARG A 68 -10.95 6.91 21.86
C ARG A 68 -11.87 7.99 21.32
N LEU A 69 -12.91 7.61 20.56
CA LEU A 69 -13.89 8.54 20.01
C LEU A 69 -14.90 8.91 21.11
N GLN A 70 -14.97 10.20 21.43
CA GLN A 70 -15.84 10.71 22.49
C GLN A 70 -17.27 10.97 22.03
N THR A 71 -17.48 11.09 20.72
CA THR A 71 -18.77 11.42 20.11
C THR A 71 -19.08 10.49 18.96
N MET A 72 -20.36 10.42 18.59
CA MET A 72 -20.77 9.77 17.35
C MET A 72 -20.13 10.49 16.16
N GLN A 73 -19.53 9.72 15.26
CA GLN A 73 -18.86 10.23 14.07
C GLN A 73 -19.29 9.46 12.83
N ALA A 74 -19.43 10.19 11.73
CA ALA A 74 -19.61 9.64 10.39
C ALA A 74 -18.55 10.25 9.47
N VAL A 75 -17.91 9.40 8.67
CA VAL A 75 -16.91 9.81 7.67
C VAL A 75 -17.33 9.28 6.32
N VAL A 76 -17.24 10.14 5.32
CA VAL A 76 -17.38 9.79 3.91
C VAL A 76 -16.20 10.42 3.19
N ALA A 77 -15.40 9.61 2.51
CA ALA A 77 -14.33 10.10 1.66
C ALA A 77 -14.26 9.33 0.34
N GLY A 78 -13.60 9.93 -0.64
CA GLY A 78 -13.31 9.31 -1.92
C GLY A 78 -11.89 9.66 -2.34
N ASN A 79 -11.11 8.65 -2.68
CA ASN A 79 -9.75 8.82 -3.17
C ASN A 79 -9.72 8.64 -4.68
N VAL A 80 -8.96 9.47 -5.40
CA VAL A 80 -8.73 9.29 -6.83
C VAL A 80 -7.34 8.73 -7.03
N ILE A 81 -7.26 7.52 -7.59
CA ILE A 81 -6.00 6.84 -7.88
C ILE A 81 -5.79 6.86 -9.38
N CYS A 82 -4.71 7.48 -9.85
CA CYS A 82 -4.33 7.56 -11.25
C CYS A 82 -2.91 6.98 -11.45
N PRO A 83 -2.78 5.64 -11.51
CA PRO A 83 -1.50 4.99 -11.76
C PRO A 83 -1.09 5.18 -13.24
N SER A 84 0.21 5.03 -13.51
CA SER A 84 0.78 4.91 -14.85
C SER A 84 1.60 3.62 -14.92
N ALA A 85 1.35 2.81 -15.94
CA ALA A 85 2.00 1.51 -16.13
C ALA A 85 2.34 1.35 -17.61
N LYS A 86 3.61 1.55 -17.96
CA LYS A 86 4.11 1.50 -19.33
C LYS A 86 5.06 0.33 -19.50
N PHE A 87 4.87 -0.44 -20.56
CA PHE A 87 5.77 -1.52 -20.93
C PHE A 87 6.89 -1.00 -21.85
N HIS A 88 8.11 -1.48 -21.64
CA HIS A 88 9.27 -1.21 -22.50
C HIS A 88 9.85 -2.52 -23.01
N ASP A 89 9.95 -2.66 -24.34
CA ASP A 89 10.58 -3.80 -24.97
C ASP A 89 12.09 -3.59 -25.14
N ASN A 90 12.88 -4.62 -24.85
CA ASN A 90 14.33 -4.62 -25.02
C ASN A 90 14.79 -5.84 -25.84
N GLY A 91 14.24 -5.98 -27.04
CA GLY A 91 14.66 -7.00 -28.00
C GLY A 91 13.85 -8.30 -27.97
N SER A 92 12.53 -8.22 -27.74
CA SER A 92 11.66 -9.38 -27.87
C SER A 92 11.67 -9.94 -29.30
N GLN A 93 11.63 -11.26 -29.43
CA GLN A 93 11.57 -11.92 -30.73
C GLN A 93 10.16 -12.40 -31.05
N ALA A 94 9.73 -12.13 -32.27
CA ALA A 94 8.45 -12.61 -32.77
C ALA A 94 8.46 -14.14 -32.91
N ALA A 95 7.35 -14.79 -32.55
CA ALA A 95 7.12 -16.18 -32.90
C ALA A 95 6.93 -16.31 -34.43
N ALA A 96 7.22 -17.50 -34.97
CA ALA A 96 7.08 -17.76 -36.40
C ALA A 96 5.66 -17.43 -36.89
N PHE A 97 5.57 -16.68 -37.99
CA PHE A 97 4.31 -16.24 -38.61
C PHE A 97 3.39 -15.38 -37.73
N GLN A 98 3.92 -14.74 -36.68
CA GLN A 98 3.15 -13.84 -35.81
C GLN A 98 3.83 -12.48 -35.74
N PRO A 99 3.12 -11.35 -35.96
CA PRO A 99 3.68 -10.04 -35.69
C PRO A 99 3.93 -9.87 -34.18
N LEU A 100 5.03 -9.19 -33.83
CA LEU A 100 5.39 -8.95 -32.43
C LEU A 100 4.30 -8.14 -31.71
N GLY A 101 3.82 -7.05 -32.32
CA GLY A 101 2.87 -6.12 -31.71
C GLY A 101 3.54 -4.88 -31.14
N GLY A 102 2.76 -3.94 -30.61
CA GLY A 102 3.24 -2.71 -29.98
C GLY A 102 3.56 -2.85 -28.49
N THR A 103 3.97 -1.76 -27.84
CA THR A 103 4.20 -1.73 -26.37
C THR A 103 2.92 -1.62 -25.54
N GLY A 104 1.76 -1.39 -26.17
CA GLY A 104 0.45 -1.38 -25.51
C GLY A 104 0.09 -0.09 -24.77
N GLY A 105 0.89 0.96 -24.88
CA GLY A 105 0.59 2.27 -24.31
C GLY A 105 0.80 2.38 -22.79
N ASP A 106 0.02 3.25 -22.15
CA ASP A 106 -0.08 3.36 -20.70
C ASP A 106 -1.31 2.60 -20.22
N ALA A 107 -1.11 1.48 -19.55
CA ALA A 107 -2.20 0.66 -19.05
C ALA A 107 -2.87 1.23 -17.81
N GLY A 108 -2.29 2.26 -17.19
CA GLY A 108 -2.85 2.90 -16.01
C GLY A 108 -4.15 3.64 -16.32
N SER A 109 -5.11 3.58 -15.40
CA SER A 109 -6.36 4.34 -15.52
C SER A 109 -6.81 4.92 -14.19
N CYS A 110 -7.39 6.12 -14.22
CA CYS A 110 -7.92 6.74 -13.02
C CYS A 110 -9.16 6.00 -12.52
N ALA A 111 -9.24 5.76 -11.21
CA ALA A 111 -10.41 5.21 -10.53
C ALA A 111 -10.70 5.98 -9.24
N VAL A 112 -11.98 6.00 -8.85
CA VAL A 112 -12.42 6.57 -7.57
C VAL A 112 -12.66 5.43 -6.59
N VAL A 113 -12.09 5.55 -5.39
CA VAL A 113 -12.17 4.58 -4.32
C VAL A 113 -12.91 5.20 -3.13
N PRO A 114 -14.20 4.89 -2.94
CA PRO A 114 -14.98 5.44 -1.84
C PRO A 114 -14.75 4.69 -0.54
N ASN A 115 -14.91 5.40 0.58
CA ASN A 115 -15.00 4.83 1.90
C ASN A 115 -16.07 5.56 2.73
N LEU A 116 -16.79 4.79 3.53
CA LEU A 116 -17.85 5.26 4.42
C LEU A 116 -17.70 4.58 5.77
N TYR A 117 -17.75 5.35 6.85
CA TYR A 117 -17.64 4.84 8.21
C TYR A 117 -18.65 5.53 9.13
N LEU A 118 -19.19 4.77 10.08
CA LEU A 118 -20.05 5.26 11.15
C LEU A 118 -19.60 4.62 12.46
N GLY A 119 -19.54 5.42 13.52
CA GLY A 119 -19.05 5.00 14.83
C GLY A 119 -19.87 5.65 15.92
N ILE A 120 -20.31 4.83 16.87
CA ILE A 120 -21.19 5.22 17.96
C ILE A 120 -20.55 4.75 19.27
N PRO A 121 -20.01 5.65 20.09
CA PRO A 121 -19.60 5.30 21.44
C PRO A 121 -20.84 5.11 22.32
N PHE A 122 -20.92 4.00 23.06
CA PHE A 122 -21.97 3.75 24.04
C PHE A 122 -21.52 4.14 25.46
N THR A 123 -20.26 3.86 25.78
CA THR A 123 -19.60 4.17 27.05
C THR A 123 -18.11 4.45 26.79
N ASP A 124 -17.37 4.89 27.82
CA ASP A 124 -15.91 5.09 27.74
C ASP A 124 -15.10 3.83 27.41
N LYS A 125 -15.75 2.65 27.41
CA LYS A 125 -15.12 1.34 27.17
C LYS A 125 -15.74 0.56 26.02
N TRP A 126 -16.89 0.99 25.51
CA TRP A 126 -17.65 0.27 24.51
C TRP A 126 -18.09 1.22 23.41
N SER A 127 -17.69 0.87 22.19
CA SER A 127 -18.08 1.56 20.96
C SER A 127 -18.49 0.53 19.92
N PHE A 128 -19.45 0.90 19.08
CA PHE A 128 -19.79 0.17 17.87
C PHE A 128 -19.32 0.96 16.66
N GLY A 129 -18.91 0.25 15.60
CA GLY A 129 -18.54 0.88 14.35
C GLY A 129 -18.84 -0.02 13.17
N ILE A 130 -19.16 0.59 12.05
CA ILE A 130 -19.34 -0.07 10.75
C ILE A 130 -18.59 0.73 9.69
N GLY A 131 -17.98 0.01 8.74
CA GLY A 131 -17.26 0.59 7.62
C GLY A 131 -17.59 -0.13 6.32
N VAL A 132 -17.72 0.64 5.25
CA VAL A 132 -17.80 0.15 3.87
C VAL A 132 -16.64 0.79 3.12
N ASN A 133 -15.78 -0.03 2.54
CA ASN A 133 -14.58 0.43 1.87
C ASN A 133 -14.13 -0.57 0.80
N VAL A 134 -13.02 -0.26 0.13
CA VAL A 134 -12.45 -1.06 -0.96
C VAL A 134 -11.01 -1.43 -0.59
N PRO A 135 -10.78 -2.60 0.01
CA PRO A 135 -9.43 -3.02 0.41
C PRO A 135 -8.56 -3.47 -0.76
N PHE A 136 -9.17 -3.81 -1.89
CA PHE A 136 -8.49 -4.38 -3.05
C PHE A 136 -9.06 -3.81 -4.35
N GLY A 137 -8.18 -3.50 -5.29
CA GLY A 137 -8.54 -3.04 -6.63
C GLY A 137 -7.31 -2.91 -7.53
N LEU A 138 -7.48 -3.31 -8.77
CA LEU A 138 -6.50 -3.14 -9.84
C LEU A 138 -7.29 -2.92 -11.13
N LYS A 139 -6.83 -1.98 -11.96
CA LYS A 139 -7.40 -1.77 -13.28
C LYS A 139 -6.28 -1.44 -14.26
N THR A 140 -6.06 -2.32 -15.21
CA THR A 140 -5.07 -2.13 -16.27
C THR A 140 -5.64 -2.50 -17.62
N GLU A 141 -5.33 -1.72 -18.65
CA GLU A 141 -5.81 -1.96 -20.01
C GLU A 141 -4.75 -1.56 -21.04
N TYR A 142 -4.12 -2.55 -21.66
CA TYR A 142 -3.17 -2.35 -22.77
C TYR A 142 -3.90 -2.40 -24.12
N ASP A 143 -3.28 -1.84 -25.17
CA ASP A 143 -3.79 -1.98 -26.55
C ASP A 143 -3.93 -3.45 -26.95
N SER A 144 -5.00 -3.81 -27.68
CA SER A 144 -5.31 -5.21 -28.00
C SER A 144 -4.25 -5.95 -28.83
N ASP A 145 -3.42 -5.22 -29.57
CA ASP A 145 -2.36 -5.73 -30.43
C ASP A 145 -0.98 -5.67 -29.77
N TRP A 146 -0.89 -5.34 -28.47
CA TRP A 146 0.40 -5.26 -27.77
C TRP A 146 1.12 -6.61 -27.72
N LEU A 147 2.43 -6.57 -27.54
CA LEU A 147 3.29 -7.76 -27.57
C LEU A 147 2.99 -8.77 -26.46
N GLY A 148 2.46 -8.33 -25.31
CA GLY A 148 2.04 -9.18 -24.21
C GLY A 148 0.56 -9.59 -24.25
N ARG A 149 -0.15 -9.41 -25.37
CA ARG A 149 -1.60 -9.70 -25.51
C ARG A 149 -2.02 -11.12 -25.12
N PHE A 150 -1.10 -12.08 -25.17
CA PHE A 150 -1.35 -13.46 -24.75
C PHE A 150 -1.20 -13.69 -23.23
N GLN A 151 -0.72 -12.68 -22.49
CA GLN A 151 -0.59 -12.71 -21.03
C GLN A 151 -1.78 -11.99 -20.38
N ALA A 152 -2.02 -10.74 -20.78
CA ALA A 152 -3.15 -9.94 -20.30
C ALA A 152 -3.41 -8.79 -21.27
N VAL A 153 -4.67 -8.49 -21.58
CA VAL A 153 -5.06 -7.24 -22.25
C VAL A 153 -5.75 -6.31 -21.26
N LYS A 154 -6.58 -6.89 -20.38
CA LYS A 154 -7.34 -6.19 -19.35
C LYS A 154 -7.26 -6.95 -18.03
N SER A 155 -7.16 -6.22 -16.93
CA SER A 155 -7.27 -6.75 -15.56
C SER A 155 -8.00 -5.78 -14.67
#